data_AF-A0A9E3EZ91-F1
#
_entry.id   AF-A0A9E3EZ91-F1
#
_cell.length_a   1.000
_cell.length_b   1.000
_cell.length_c   1.000
_cell.angle_alpha   90.00
_cell.angle_beta   90.00
_cell.angle_gamma   90.00
#
_symmetry.space_group_name_H-M   'P 1'
#
loop_
_entity.id
_entity.type
_entity.pdbx_description
1 polymer ?
#
loop_
_entity_poly.entity_id
_entity_poly.type
_entity_poly.pdbx_seq_one_letter_code
_entity_poly.pdbx_strand_id
1 'polypeptide(L)'
;MPRVNRGPRNSVTDRPGRLKLWLRRTARLLRPPVLAGLAAFVCLVALAVVVHRATSGPALEAMRARFGQATANLGLRVEDVVVEGRANTPEPLLRAAIGVRRGDPTLGFSVGQARERIQRLSWVEHATVERRLPGRIIVQLHERRPFAIWQNQGRFVLIDRAGAVVTNSNLADFRSLPLVVGPGAPDAAAPLVDALTSRPDLTGRVTAAVRVGERRWNL
;
A
#
# COMPACT_ATOMS: atom_id res chain seq x y z
N MET A 1 -91.47 -23.26 -5.91
CA MET A 1 -91.43 -22.89 -7.34
C MET A 1 -90.21 -22.00 -7.59
N PRO A 2 -89.32 -22.32 -8.54
CA PRO A 2 -88.12 -21.50 -8.75
C PRO A 2 -88.40 -20.35 -9.73
N ARG A 3 -87.96 -19.13 -9.38
CA ARG A 3 -87.83 -17.98 -10.28
C ARG A 3 -86.41 -17.96 -10.85
N VAL A 4 -86.27 -18.05 -12.16
CA VAL A 4 -85.00 -17.81 -12.87
C VAL A 4 -84.74 -16.30 -12.89
N ASN A 5 -83.74 -15.84 -12.14
CA ASN A 5 -83.35 -14.43 -12.13
C ASN A 5 -82.06 -14.24 -12.95
N ARG A 6 -82.13 -13.38 -13.96
CA ARG A 6 -81.04 -13.12 -14.92
C ARG A 6 -79.95 -12.29 -14.25
N GLY A 7 -78.71 -12.77 -14.27
CA GLY A 7 -77.56 -12.05 -13.69
C GLY A 7 -77.26 -10.71 -14.37
N PRO A 8 -76.67 -9.73 -13.66
CA PRO A 8 -76.40 -8.41 -14.22
C PRO A 8 -75.22 -8.44 -15.21
N ARG A 9 -75.36 -7.68 -16.30
CA ARG A 9 -74.32 -7.43 -17.32
C ARG A 9 -73.21 -6.55 -16.73
N ASN A 10 -71.96 -7.00 -16.79
CA ASN A 10 -70.80 -6.19 -16.40
C ASN A 10 -70.66 -4.99 -17.35
N SER A 11 -70.69 -3.76 -16.82
CA SER A 11 -70.42 -2.51 -17.54
C SER A 11 -68.92 -2.21 -17.57
N VAL A 12 -68.43 -1.72 -18.72
CA VAL A 12 -67.00 -1.53 -19.04
C VAL A 12 -66.35 -0.33 -18.32
N THR A 13 -67.10 0.39 -17.48
CA THR A 13 -66.68 1.66 -16.88
C THR A 13 -65.93 1.56 -15.55
N ASP A 14 -65.71 0.36 -14.99
CA ASP A 14 -65.08 0.20 -13.68
C ASP A 14 -63.56 -0.04 -13.76
N ARG A 15 -62.84 0.77 -14.56
CA ARG A 15 -61.38 0.61 -14.75
C ARG A 15 -60.60 1.48 -13.77
N PRO A 16 -59.96 0.92 -12.72
CA PRO A 16 -59.19 1.71 -11.76
C PRO A 16 -57.99 2.41 -12.43
N GLY A 17 -57.79 3.68 -12.10
CA GLY A 17 -56.72 4.51 -12.66
C GLY A 17 -55.31 3.97 -12.41
N ARG A 18 -54.38 4.25 -13.34
CA ARG A 18 -53.01 3.68 -13.41
C ARG A 18 -52.20 3.88 -12.12
N LEU A 19 -52.36 5.02 -11.43
CA LEU A 19 -51.70 5.32 -10.15
C LEU A 19 -52.16 4.40 -9.02
N LYS A 20 -53.46 4.04 -8.97
CA LYS A 20 -54.04 3.18 -7.93
C LYS A 20 -53.57 1.73 -8.09
N LEU A 21 -53.33 1.29 -9.33
CA LEU A 21 -52.73 -0.01 -9.65
C LEU A 21 -51.23 -0.06 -9.33
N TRP A 22 -50.51 1.04 -9.55
CA TRP A 22 -49.09 1.15 -9.18
C TRP A 22 -48.90 1.15 -7.66
N LEU A 23 -49.69 1.93 -6.91
CA LEU A 23 -49.71 1.95 -5.44
C LEU A 23 -50.05 0.58 -4.82
N ARG A 24 -50.97 -0.19 -5.42
CA ARG A 24 -51.28 -1.55 -4.94
C ARG A 24 -50.15 -2.57 -5.20
N ARG A 25 -49.31 -2.33 -6.20
CA ARG A 25 -48.11 -3.16 -6.46
C ARG A 25 -46.97 -2.77 -5.51
N THR A 26 -46.77 -1.49 -5.24
CA THR A 26 -45.72 -1.02 -4.31
C THR A 26 -46.08 -1.19 -2.83
N ALA A 27 -47.37 -1.17 -2.46
CA ALA A 27 -47.82 -1.43 -1.09
C ALA A 27 -47.54 -2.87 -0.60
N ARG A 28 -47.26 -3.83 -1.50
CA ARG A 28 -46.78 -5.16 -1.11
C ARG A 28 -45.33 -5.15 -0.62
N LEU A 29 -44.53 -4.15 -1.00
CA LEU A 29 -43.15 -3.97 -0.52
C LEU A 29 -43.08 -3.25 0.83
N LEU A 30 -44.13 -2.50 1.20
CA LEU A 30 -44.30 -1.84 2.51
C LEU A 30 -44.99 -2.76 3.54
N ARG A 31 -44.91 -4.08 3.37
CA ARG A 31 -45.42 -5.03 4.37
C ARG A 31 -44.50 -5.01 5.59
N PRO A 32 -45.03 -5.02 6.83
CA PRO A 32 -44.22 -4.98 8.05
C PRO A 32 -43.03 -5.97 8.10
N PRO A 33 -43.10 -7.22 7.58
CA PRO A 33 -41.93 -8.11 7.55
C PRO A 33 -40.80 -7.65 6.62
N VAL A 34 -41.10 -6.90 5.54
CA VAL A 34 -40.07 -6.38 4.62
C VAL A 34 -39.32 -5.21 5.25
N LEU A 35 -40.04 -4.31 5.95
CA LEU A 35 -39.43 -3.22 6.70
C LEU A 35 -38.62 -3.74 7.90
N ALA A 36 -39.12 -4.76 8.61
CA ALA A 36 -38.38 -5.43 9.69
C ALA A 36 -37.12 -6.13 9.15
N GLY A 37 -37.20 -6.77 7.99
CA GLY A 37 -36.03 -7.37 7.33
C GLY A 37 -34.98 -6.34 6.91
N LEU A 38 -35.41 -5.19 6.39
CA LEU A 38 -34.52 -4.07 6.04
C LEU A 38 -33.85 -3.49 7.29
N ALA A 39 -34.60 -3.26 8.37
CA ALA A 39 -34.06 -2.75 9.63
C ALA A 39 -33.08 -3.74 10.27
N ALA A 40 -33.39 -5.04 10.26
CA ALA A 40 -32.49 -6.09 10.72
C ALA A 40 -31.20 -6.15 9.89
N PHE A 41 -31.30 -6.00 8.56
CA PHE A 41 -30.15 -5.93 7.67
C PHE A 41 -29.28 -4.69 7.95
N VAL A 42 -29.87 -3.51 8.12
CA VAL A 42 -29.16 -2.28 8.48
C VAL A 42 -28.48 -2.42 9.85
N CYS A 43 -29.14 -3.01 10.84
CA CYS A 43 -28.55 -3.31 12.15
C CYS A 43 -27.40 -4.30 12.04
N LEU A 44 -27.53 -5.36 11.22
CA LEU A 44 -26.46 -6.33 10.98
C LEU A 44 -25.25 -5.68 10.28
N VAL A 45 -25.49 -4.83 9.28
CA VAL A 45 -24.43 -4.09 8.60
C VAL A 45 -23.75 -3.11 9.56
N ALA A 46 -24.52 -2.37 10.37
CA ALA A 46 -23.98 -1.47 11.37
C ALA A 46 -23.15 -2.22 12.43
N LEU A 47 -23.65 -3.36 12.92
CA LEU A 47 -22.92 -4.23 13.84
C LEU A 47 -21.66 -4.79 13.19
N ALA A 48 -21.72 -5.26 11.95
CA ALA A 48 -20.55 -5.74 11.21
C ALA A 48 -19.51 -4.62 11.00
N VAL A 49 -19.94 -3.39 10.72
CA VAL A 49 -19.06 -2.22 10.62
C VAL A 49 -18.44 -1.90 11.98
N VAL A 50 -19.20 -1.95 13.08
CA VAL A 50 -18.67 -1.71 14.44
C VAL A 50 -17.68 -2.80 14.86
N VAL A 51 -18.01 -4.07 14.64
CA VAL A 51 -17.12 -5.20 14.92
C VAL A 51 -15.86 -5.10 14.07
N HIS A 52 -15.98 -4.82 12.78
CA HIS A 52 -14.85 -4.61 11.88
C HIS A 52 -14.01 -3.39 12.28
N ARG A 53 -14.62 -2.30 12.76
CA ARG A 53 -13.93 -1.11 13.31
C ARG A 53 -13.20 -1.39 14.62
N ALA A 54 -13.77 -2.25 15.48
CA ALA A 54 -13.18 -2.67 16.74
C ALA A 54 -12.03 -3.68 16.54
N THR A 55 -12.12 -4.52 15.49
CA THR A 55 -11.04 -5.44 15.10
C THR A 55 -10.02 -4.83 14.14
N SER A 56 -10.34 -3.71 13.49
CA SER A 56 -9.37 -2.95 12.69
C SER A 56 -8.60 -1.98 13.59
N GLY A 57 -7.33 -1.78 13.25
CA GLY A 57 -6.29 -1.05 14.00
C GLY A 57 -6.65 0.18 14.85
N PRO A 58 -7.55 1.12 14.48
CA PRO A 58 -7.71 2.40 15.19
C PRO A 58 -8.03 2.32 16.68
N ALA A 59 -8.88 1.39 17.14
CA ALA A 59 -9.21 1.28 18.57
C ALA A 59 -8.01 0.80 19.40
N LEU A 60 -7.24 -0.15 18.87
CA LEU A 60 -6.02 -0.67 19.48
C LEU A 60 -4.91 0.38 19.47
N GLU A 61 -4.78 1.18 18.41
CA GLU A 61 -3.83 2.29 18.35
C GLU A 61 -4.15 3.38 19.38
N ALA A 62 -5.42 3.75 19.54
CA ALA A 62 -5.84 4.72 20.55
C ALA A 62 -5.54 4.24 21.98
N MET A 63 -5.76 2.95 22.28
CA MET A 63 -5.44 2.36 23.57
C MET A 63 -3.92 2.30 23.82
N ARG A 64 -3.13 1.89 22.82
CA ARG A 64 -1.66 1.92 22.88
C ARG A 64 -1.11 3.33 23.08
N ALA A 65 -1.70 4.33 22.42
CA ALA A 65 -1.32 5.72 22.59
C ALA A 65 -1.58 6.19 24.02
N ARG A 66 -2.75 5.89 24.61
CA ARG A 66 -3.08 6.22 26.00
C ARG A 66 -2.14 5.56 27.01
N PHE A 67 -1.89 4.25 26.85
CA PHE A 67 -0.96 3.51 27.71
C PHE A 67 0.49 4.02 27.54
N GLY A 68 0.87 4.33 26.30
CA GLY A 68 2.14 4.98 25.99
C GLY A 68 2.29 6.29 26.74
N GLN A 69 1.30 7.19 26.68
CA GLN A 69 1.37 8.48 27.39
C GLN A 69 1.47 8.31 28.91
N ALA A 70 0.74 7.36 29.49
CA ALA A 70 0.85 7.05 30.92
C ALA A 70 2.27 6.60 31.31
N THR A 71 2.91 5.78 30.48
CA THR A 71 4.27 5.29 30.73
C THR A 71 5.37 6.28 30.36
N ALA A 72 5.11 7.20 29.43
CA ALA A 72 5.99 8.33 29.13
C ALA A 72 6.15 9.25 30.35
N ASN A 73 5.10 9.44 31.15
CA ASN A 73 5.15 10.18 32.41
C ASN A 73 5.95 9.45 33.50
N LEU A 74 6.24 8.17 33.32
CA LEU A 74 7.12 7.35 34.16
C LEU A 74 8.57 7.27 33.62
N GLY A 75 8.91 8.09 32.62
CA GLY A 75 10.27 8.17 32.05
C GLY A 75 10.51 7.31 30.81
N LEU A 76 9.52 6.53 30.32
CA LEU A 76 9.66 5.72 29.10
C LEU A 76 9.39 6.55 27.82
N ARG A 77 10.27 7.50 27.57
CA ARG A 77 10.23 8.39 26.40
C ARG A 77 11.36 8.08 25.44
N VAL A 78 11.13 8.35 24.16
CA VAL A 78 12.17 8.25 23.14
C VAL A 78 13.20 9.36 23.39
N GLU A 79 14.38 8.97 23.80
CA GLU A 79 15.52 9.85 24.06
C GLU A 79 16.39 10.00 22.82
N ASP A 80 16.58 8.91 22.08
CA ASP A 80 17.49 8.86 20.94
C ASP A 80 17.05 7.84 19.88
N VAL A 81 17.38 8.17 18.62
CA VAL A 81 17.11 7.35 17.43
C VAL A 81 18.43 7.12 16.73
N VAL A 82 18.99 5.92 16.90
CA VAL A 82 20.26 5.52 16.30
C VAL A 82 19.97 4.87 14.95
N VAL A 83 20.61 5.38 13.90
CA VAL A 83 20.47 4.89 12.53
C VAL A 83 21.81 4.36 12.06
N GLU A 84 21.85 3.08 11.71
CA GLU A 84 23.04 2.37 11.23
C GLU A 84 22.83 1.89 9.78
N GLY A 85 23.90 1.87 8.98
CA GLY A 85 23.85 1.36 7.60
C GLY A 85 23.23 2.29 6.55
N ARG A 86 22.91 3.54 6.91
CA ARG A 86 22.51 4.59 5.96
C ARG A 86 23.73 5.10 5.18
N ALA A 87 23.65 5.16 3.86
CA ALA A 87 24.63 5.80 3.01
C ALA A 87 23.97 6.84 2.08
N ASN A 88 23.02 6.40 1.27
CA ASN A 88 22.38 7.18 0.21
C ASN A 88 20.93 7.57 0.53
N THR A 89 20.26 6.86 1.45
CA THR A 89 18.87 7.16 1.80
C THR A 89 18.78 8.57 2.38
N PRO A 90 17.95 9.47 1.81
CA PRO A 90 17.83 10.83 2.31
C PRO A 90 17.34 10.84 3.77
N GLU A 91 18.08 11.52 4.64
CA GLU A 91 17.77 11.57 6.06
C GLU A 91 16.35 12.11 6.38
N PRO A 92 15.85 13.17 5.70
CA PRO A 92 14.49 13.66 5.95
C PRO A 92 13.42 12.61 5.62
N LEU A 93 13.63 11.86 4.53
CA LEU A 93 12.73 10.80 4.08
C LEU A 93 12.72 9.63 5.09
N LEU A 94 13.90 9.23 5.56
CA LEU A 94 14.05 8.18 6.57
C LEU A 94 13.42 8.59 7.90
N ARG A 95 13.66 9.82 8.37
CA ARG A 95 13.07 10.35 9.60
C ARG A 95 11.54 10.37 9.55
N ALA A 96 10.97 10.78 8.41
CA ALA A 96 9.54 10.73 8.17
C ALA A 96 9.00 9.29 8.18
N ALA A 97 9.73 8.35 7.58
CA ALA A 97 9.35 6.94 7.57
C ALA A 97 9.42 6.29 8.97
N ILE A 98 10.42 6.63 9.79
CA ILE A 98 10.47 6.20 11.19
C ILE A 98 9.24 6.72 11.93
N GLY A 99 8.91 8.01 11.77
CA GLY A 99 7.67 8.57 12.30
C GLY A 99 7.66 8.68 13.83
N VAL A 100 8.83 8.91 14.43
CA VAL A 100 8.99 9.13 15.87
C VAL A 100 9.80 10.40 16.11
N ARG A 101 9.47 11.12 17.17
CA ARG A 101 10.19 12.30 17.64
C ARG A 101 10.72 12.06 19.04
N ARG A 102 11.76 12.79 19.40
CA ARG A 102 12.28 12.81 20.76
C ARG A 102 11.16 13.25 21.72
N GLY A 103 11.00 12.54 22.83
CA GLY A 103 9.95 12.77 23.82
C GLY A 103 8.66 11.98 23.59
N ASP A 104 8.49 11.33 22.42
CA ASP A 104 7.34 10.47 22.17
C ASP A 104 7.33 9.26 23.11
N PRO A 105 6.16 8.68 23.44
CA PRO A 105 6.09 7.47 24.23
C PRO A 105 6.81 6.28 23.58
N THR A 106 7.82 5.74 24.26
CA THR A 106 8.57 4.59 23.76
C THR A 106 7.63 3.40 23.54
N LEU A 107 6.72 3.12 24.48
CA LEU A 107 5.81 1.97 24.39
C LEU A 107 4.67 2.14 23.39
N GLY A 108 4.24 3.38 23.13
CA GLY A 108 3.17 3.71 22.18
C GLY A 108 3.60 3.65 20.72
N PHE A 109 4.91 3.71 20.45
CA PHE A 109 5.46 3.58 19.10
C PHE A 109 5.16 2.19 18.50
N SER A 110 4.95 2.09 17.19
CA SER A 110 4.79 0.80 16.50
C SER A 110 6.04 0.49 15.68
N VAL A 111 6.89 -0.40 16.21
CA VAL A 111 8.12 -0.86 15.57
C VAL A 111 7.83 -1.54 14.23
N GLY A 112 6.79 -2.39 14.17
CA GLY A 112 6.40 -3.09 12.95
C GLY A 112 5.96 -2.13 11.84
N GLN A 113 5.14 -1.13 12.16
CA GLN A 113 4.71 -0.14 11.17
C GLN A 113 5.85 0.76 10.72
N ALA A 114 6.75 1.14 11.62
CA ALA A 114 7.94 1.90 11.25
C ALA A 114 8.82 1.08 10.28
N ARG A 115 9.07 -0.19 10.58
CA ARG A 115 9.78 -1.11 9.69
C ARG A 115 9.12 -1.17 8.31
N GLU A 116 7.81 -1.35 8.24
CA GLU A 116 7.08 -1.40 6.98
C GLU A 116 7.19 -0.09 6.18
N ARG A 117 7.11 1.07 6.83
CA ARG A 117 7.29 2.36 6.16
C ARG A 117 8.72 2.53 5.63
N ILE A 118 9.74 2.12 6.40
CA ILE A 118 11.14 2.20 6.00
C ILE A 118 11.44 1.26 4.83
N GLN A 119 10.89 0.05 4.83
CA GLN A 119 11.07 -0.93 3.74
C GLN A 119 10.43 -0.49 2.41
N ARG A 120 9.52 0.49 2.42
CA ARG A 120 8.95 1.08 1.19
C ARG A 120 9.87 2.13 0.55
N LEU A 121 10.92 2.55 1.24
CA LEU A 121 11.88 3.48 0.66
C LEU A 121 12.69 2.75 -0.42
N SER A 122 12.82 3.36 -1.60
CA SER A 122 13.40 2.71 -2.77
C SER A 122 14.87 2.31 -2.57
N TRP A 123 15.63 3.07 -1.78
CA TRP A 123 17.00 2.74 -1.40
C TRP A 123 17.14 1.55 -0.45
N VAL A 124 16.06 1.14 0.21
CA VAL A 124 16.11 0.12 1.26
C VAL A 124 15.84 -1.26 0.66
N GLU A 125 16.79 -2.16 0.87
CA GLU A 125 16.62 -3.59 0.58
C GLU A 125 16.00 -4.29 1.78
N HIS A 126 16.56 -4.05 2.97
CA HIS A 126 16.06 -4.58 4.22
C HIS A 126 16.22 -3.56 5.34
N ALA A 127 15.31 -3.59 6.32
CA ALA A 127 15.42 -2.77 7.51
C ALA A 127 14.95 -3.53 8.74
N THR A 128 15.71 -3.37 9.82
CA THR A 128 15.38 -3.85 11.16
C THR A 128 15.16 -2.64 12.06
N VAL A 129 14.08 -2.67 12.82
CA VAL A 129 13.77 -1.63 13.81
C VAL A 129 13.64 -2.32 15.15
N GLU A 130 14.39 -1.85 16.13
CA GLU A 130 14.40 -2.36 17.48
C GLU A 130 14.11 -1.24 18.47
N ARG A 131 13.46 -1.62 19.57
CA ARG A 131 13.27 -0.76 20.72
C ARG A 131 14.16 -1.26 21.85
N ARG A 132 15.05 -0.40 22.34
CA ARG A 132 15.84 -0.63 23.54
C ARG A 132 15.39 0.30 24.65
N LEU A 133 14.89 -0.28 25.74
CA LEU A 133 14.45 0.49 26.90
C LEU A 133 15.66 1.13 27.61
N PRO A 134 15.47 2.28 28.29
CA PRO A 134 14.19 2.98 28.49
C PRO A 134 13.70 3.83 27.30
N GLY A 135 14.58 4.24 26.38
CA GLY A 135 14.26 5.30 25.42
C GLY A 135 14.96 5.29 24.06
N ARG A 136 15.62 4.21 23.66
CA ARG A 136 16.35 4.15 22.38
C ARG A 136 15.58 3.39 21.31
N ILE A 137 15.52 3.97 20.11
CA ILE A 137 15.08 3.26 18.89
C ILE A 137 16.30 3.04 18.01
N ILE A 138 16.57 1.79 17.66
CA ILE A 138 17.69 1.44 16.78
C ILE A 138 17.11 1.03 15.43
N VAL A 139 17.60 1.65 14.37
CA VAL A 139 17.22 1.37 12.99
C VAL A 139 18.46 0.91 12.25
N GLN A 140 18.48 -0.35 11.83
CA GLN A 140 19.53 -0.91 10.99
C GLN A 140 19.01 -1.00 9.57
N LEU A 141 19.72 -0.35 8.64
CA LEU A 141 19.39 -0.34 7.22
C LEU A 141 20.40 -1.17 6.43
N HIS A 142 19.87 -1.98 5.53
CA HIS A 142 20.61 -2.54 4.41
C HIS A 142 20.13 -1.83 3.16
N GLU A 143 20.97 -0.94 2.64
CA GLU A 143 20.68 -0.23 1.40
C GLU A 143 21.01 -1.08 0.17
N ARG A 144 20.18 -0.90 -0.86
CA ARG A 144 20.40 -1.49 -2.18
C ARG A 144 21.70 -0.98 -2.76
N ARG A 145 22.47 -1.88 -3.35
CA ARG A 145 23.71 -1.53 -4.05
C ARG A 145 23.40 -1.12 -5.49
N PRO A 146 23.79 0.10 -5.90
CA PRO A 146 23.73 0.53 -7.30
C PRO A 146 24.45 -0.46 -8.22
N PHE A 147 23.78 -0.89 -9.30
CA PHE A 147 24.31 -1.89 -10.21
C PHE A 147 24.44 -1.40 -11.64
N ALA A 148 23.39 -0.78 -12.16
CA ALA A 148 23.36 -0.24 -13.52
C ALA A 148 22.42 0.97 -13.59
N ILE A 149 22.61 1.80 -14.62
CA ILE A 149 21.63 2.83 -15.00
C ILE A 149 20.73 2.20 -16.05
N TRP A 150 19.44 2.18 -15.81
CA TRP A 150 18.44 1.73 -16.77
C TRP A 150 17.80 2.92 -17.48
N GLN A 151 17.79 2.89 -18.81
CA GLN A 151 17.04 3.80 -19.65
C GLN A 151 15.87 3.09 -20.32
N ASN A 152 14.69 3.67 -20.17
CA ASN A 152 13.49 3.21 -20.86
C ASN A 152 12.65 4.41 -21.27
N GLN A 153 12.34 4.50 -22.57
CA GLN A 153 11.52 5.58 -23.13
C GLN A 153 12.02 6.99 -22.75
N GLY A 154 13.34 7.22 -22.78
CA GLY A 154 13.93 8.52 -22.44
C GLY A 154 14.09 8.80 -20.94
N ARG A 155 13.61 7.93 -20.05
CA ARG A 155 13.78 8.07 -18.60
C ARG A 155 14.94 7.23 -18.12
N PHE A 156 15.79 7.82 -17.28
CA PHE A 156 16.92 7.15 -16.63
C PHE A 156 16.59 6.89 -15.17
N VAL A 157 16.87 5.68 -14.70
CA VAL A 157 16.73 5.28 -13.31
C VAL A 157 17.89 4.40 -12.91
N LEU A 158 18.32 4.49 -11.66
CA LEU A 158 19.30 3.60 -11.07
C LEU A 158 18.60 2.31 -10.64
N ILE A 159 19.19 1.17 -10.98
CA ILE A 159 18.69 -0.15 -10.59
C ILE A 159 19.74 -0.91 -9.78
N ASP A 160 19.26 -1.82 -8.93
CA ASP A 160 20.10 -2.80 -8.24
C ASP A 160 20.30 -4.06 -9.08
N ARG A 161 21.08 -5.01 -8.53
CA ARG A 161 21.40 -6.28 -9.20
C ARG A 161 20.17 -7.18 -9.41
N ALA A 162 19.12 -7.02 -8.61
CA ALA A 162 17.87 -7.75 -8.74
C ALA A 162 16.91 -7.10 -9.77
N GLY A 163 17.30 -5.97 -10.37
CA GLY A 163 16.47 -5.20 -11.30
C GLY A 163 15.50 -4.24 -10.61
N ALA A 164 15.54 -4.11 -9.29
CA ALA A 164 14.67 -3.19 -8.57
C ALA A 164 15.14 -1.74 -8.76
N VAL A 165 14.18 -0.82 -8.89
CA VAL A 165 14.46 0.60 -9.07
C VAL A 165 14.86 1.22 -7.73
N VAL A 166 16.04 1.84 -7.71
CA VAL A 166 16.64 2.48 -6.52
C VAL A 166 16.32 3.97 -6.47
N THR A 167 16.59 4.72 -7.54
CA THR A 167 16.30 6.15 -7.61
C THR A 167 16.32 6.68 -9.04
N ASN A 168 15.80 7.88 -9.27
CA ASN A 168 15.95 8.65 -10.51
C ASN A 168 16.68 9.99 -10.28
N SER A 169 17.13 10.27 -9.06
CA SER A 169 17.85 11.48 -8.68
C SER A 169 19.35 11.24 -8.53
N ASN A 170 20.16 12.27 -8.69
CA ASN A 170 21.62 12.23 -8.51
C ASN A 170 22.32 11.12 -9.31
N LEU A 171 21.79 10.76 -10.47
CA LEU A 171 22.39 9.77 -11.38
C LEU A 171 23.81 10.17 -11.83
N ALA A 172 24.15 11.45 -11.71
CA ALA A 172 25.48 11.98 -12.00
C ALA A 172 26.58 11.31 -11.15
N ASP A 173 26.28 10.94 -9.91
CA ASP A 173 27.23 10.32 -8.98
C ASP A 173 27.54 8.86 -9.38
N PHE A 174 26.71 8.28 -10.27
CA PHE A 174 26.77 6.88 -10.68
C PHE A 174 27.10 6.70 -12.18
N ARG A 175 27.63 7.73 -12.84
CA ARG A 175 27.94 7.70 -14.29
C ARG A 175 28.93 6.62 -14.72
N SER A 176 29.71 6.08 -13.80
CA SER A 176 30.63 4.97 -14.06
C SER A 176 29.92 3.61 -14.19
N LEU A 177 28.64 3.52 -13.79
CA LEU A 177 27.88 2.29 -13.91
C LEU A 177 27.44 2.05 -15.36
N PRO A 178 27.34 0.78 -15.79
CA PRO A 178 26.90 0.45 -17.13
C PRO A 178 25.47 0.95 -17.39
N LEU A 179 25.25 1.47 -18.59
CA LEU A 179 23.93 1.88 -19.07
C LEU A 179 23.25 0.70 -19.77
N VAL A 180 22.09 0.27 -19.27
CA VAL A 180 21.23 -0.74 -19.90
C VAL A 180 19.96 -0.08 -20.44
N VAL A 181 19.54 -0.46 -21.64
CA VAL A 181 18.48 0.22 -22.39
C VAL A 181 17.39 -0.76 -22.82
N GLY A 182 16.13 -0.36 -22.68
CA GLY A 182 14.98 -1.07 -23.22
C GLY A 182 14.12 -1.80 -22.19
N PRO A 183 12.93 -2.29 -22.60
CA PRO A 183 12.05 -3.08 -21.74
C PRO A 183 12.70 -4.43 -21.37
N GLY A 184 12.44 -4.92 -20.15
CA GLY A 184 13.01 -6.16 -19.63
C GLY A 184 14.53 -6.14 -19.40
N ALA A 185 15.19 -5.00 -19.64
CA ALA A 185 16.61 -4.84 -19.41
C ALA A 185 17.03 -5.01 -17.94
N PRO A 186 16.31 -4.47 -16.93
CA PRO A 186 16.69 -4.61 -15.52
C PRO A 186 16.80 -6.06 -15.07
N ASP A 187 15.79 -6.88 -15.39
CA ASP A 187 15.71 -8.28 -14.98
C ASP A 187 16.81 -9.15 -15.62
N ALA A 188 17.29 -8.75 -16.79
CA ALA A 188 18.29 -9.50 -17.55
C ALA A 188 19.70 -8.86 -17.52
N ALA A 189 19.87 -7.76 -16.78
CA ALA A 189 21.14 -7.01 -16.74
C ALA A 189 22.23 -7.77 -16.01
N ALA A 190 21.90 -8.48 -14.92
CA ALA A 190 22.90 -9.11 -14.06
C ALA A 190 23.85 -10.06 -14.80
N PRO A 191 23.37 -11.05 -15.59
CA PRO A 191 24.25 -11.94 -16.35
C PRO A 191 25.14 -11.21 -17.35
N LEU A 192 24.63 -10.16 -18.00
CA LEU A 192 25.40 -9.38 -18.96
C LEU A 192 26.52 -8.59 -18.29
N VAL A 193 26.17 -7.85 -17.24
CA VAL A 193 27.12 -6.98 -16.53
C VAL A 193 28.20 -7.83 -15.85
N ASP A 194 27.86 -9.01 -15.32
CA ASP A 194 28.86 -9.95 -14.81
C ASP A 194 29.82 -10.43 -15.91
N ALA A 195 29.29 -10.77 -17.08
CA ALA A 195 30.09 -11.20 -18.23
C ALA A 195 31.03 -10.08 -18.73
N LEU A 196 30.57 -8.82 -18.71
CA LEU A 196 31.39 -7.65 -19.02
C LEU A 196 32.46 -7.42 -17.96
N THR A 197 32.10 -7.49 -16.68
CA THR A 197 33.04 -7.28 -15.56
C THR A 197 34.17 -8.31 -15.57
N SER A 198 33.92 -9.54 -16.04
CA SER A 198 34.96 -10.55 -16.25
C SER A 198 35.95 -10.24 -17.39
N ARG A 199 35.66 -9.23 -18.23
CA ARG A 199 36.45 -8.79 -19.39
C ARG A 199 36.65 -7.27 -19.35
N PRO A 200 37.61 -6.77 -18.55
CA PRO A 200 37.82 -5.33 -18.33
C PRO A 200 38.15 -4.57 -19.62
N ASP A 201 38.81 -5.23 -20.57
CA ASP A 201 39.15 -4.73 -21.90
C ASP A 201 37.92 -4.37 -22.74
N LEU A 202 36.81 -5.10 -22.56
CA LEU A 202 35.54 -4.81 -23.22
C LEU A 202 34.70 -3.79 -22.45
N THR A 203 34.74 -3.83 -21.11
CA THR A 203 33.94 -2.94 -20.26
C THR A 203 34.18 -1.46 -20.57
N GLY A 204 35.44 -1.06 -20.76
CA GLY A 204 35.76 0.33 -21.11
C GLY A 204 35.33 0.77 -22.50
N ARG A 205 34.92 -0.17 -23.37
CA ARG A 205 34.50 0.09 -24.76
C ARG A 205 32.97 0.10 -24.92
N VAL A 206 32.24 -0.51 -23.98
CA VAL A 206 30.78 -0.57 -24.01
C VAL A 206 30.20 0.65 -23.33
N THR A 207 29.58 1.54 -24.11
CA THR A 207 28.90 2.73 -23.57
C THR A 207 27.50 2.40 -23.08
N ALA A 208 26.77 1.54 -23.80
CA ALA A 208 25.42 1.14 -23.46
C ALA A 208 25.11 -0.27 -23.98
N ALA A 209 24.29 -1.03 -23.25
CA ALA A 209 23.75 -2.30 -23.70
C ALA A 209 22.25 -2.17 -23.95
N VAL A 210 21.81 -2.41 -25.18
CA VAL A 210 20.40 -2.30 -25.59
C VAL A 210 19.77 -3.68 -25.67
N ARG A 211 18.72 -3.91 -24.88
CA ARG A 211 17.91 -5.12 -24.94
C ARG A 211 16.86 -4.99 -26.05
N VAL A 212 16.98 -5.81 -27.08
CA VAL A 212 16.05 -5.80 -28.22
C VAL A 212 15.11 -7.01 -28.15
N GLY A 213 13.80 -6.73 -28.15
CA GLY A 213 12.75 -7.74 -28.11
C GLY A 213 12.84 -8.68 -26.91
N GLU A 214 13.38 -8.20 -25.78
CA GLU A 214 13.60 -8.96 -24.54
C GLU A 214 14.45 -10.24 -24.69
N ARG A 215 15.19 -10.39 -25.79
CA ARG A 215 15.92 -11.64 -26.11
C ARG A 215 17.40 -11.43 -26.38
N ARG A 216 17.78 -10.39 -27.12
CA ARG A 216 19.17 -10.13 -27.52
C ARG A 216 19.69 -8.82 -26.95
N TRP A 217 21.00 -8.78 -26.71
CA TRP A 217 21.73 -7.57 -26.36
C TRP A 217 22.50 -7.05 -27.58
N ASN A 218 22.40 -5.75 -27.81
CA ASN A 218 23.29 -5.00 -28.71
C ASN A 218 24.20 -4.14 -27.83
N LEU A 219 25.50 -4.16 -28.07
CA LEU A 219 26.52 -3.43 -27.31
C LEU A 219 27.15 -2.31 -28.14
#